data_AF-A0AA37NN81-F1
#
_entry.id   AF-A0AA37NN81-F1
#
_cell.length_a   1.000
_cell.length_b   1.000
_cell.length_c   1.000
_cell.angle_alpha   90.00
_cell.angle_beta   90.00
_cell.angle_gamma   90.00
#
_symmetry.space_group_name_H-M   'P 1'
#
loop_
_entity.id
_entity.type
_entity.pdbx_description
1 polymer ?
#
loop_
_entity_poly.entity_id
_entity_poly.type
_entity_poly.pdbx_seq_one_letter_code
_entity_poly.pdbx_strand_id
1 'polypeptide(L)'
;MQYYINVTSWNLLESFVTESLSPFAFYQNRNFGNNLSRYLDKSNEKTNFLILSTKDRGGDYVIKIDEALLDSSCIFPIRKSRTLFIYSKTIFYKKGSVEFRFSSEDLRDSLMAESQILSEVKCVEKYSSDFFVKFVKQVDSKELSKRNGDNPFSFQQNEFIEQDNIYNKVKGAIVAYVRGVSSSVNGEMQTLTIKTTDLKNDFAGLNTSIMVNECSVSNAGNFIRSIRECKELYLRTIKKQTNLFDIIEQQFYEIVKLASKRETEISGFYSQDKKEREKSLLQEKENLENKLFCIESETELAKLKNELERIKTEEKERGKMYGKSRKYYEKGTEKYNRKQFLKFEIKKFEEDHEEYHNLKNHIADIKQQLANLTNVPTTYDAAISALFVRISDIINDILRNIKLNIKPMAEVNYSVFNMAKMPYTNLTIENCSQAELDFFNVTLKEIFLLENANISEAYILNLIIMAAKDFKSLPSANTKEGQLIISTLQTYWKYKNNRVAGFEIPCSLPIFSSIMAFFVKPFGFDQMERFMQNRGINYKQYGFMLWGGAIGYASLPKTFTNLLYSNDNIYKRMDDFLFSLHRNIELQRPCNQ
;
A
#
# COMPACT_ATOMS: atom_id res chain seq x y z
N MET A 1 -15.10 37.69 12.55
CA MET A 1 -13.89 38.40 13.04
C MET A 1 -12.64 37.60 12.63
N GLN A 2 -11.43 38.15 12.73
CA GLN A 2 -10.20 37.40 12.44
C GLN A 2 -9.31 37.33 13.67
N TYR A 3 -8.65 36.18 13.85
CA TYR A 3 -7.71 35.95 14.94
C TYR A 3 -6.33 35.53 14.40
N TYR A 4 -5.30 35.83 15.18
CA TYR A 4 -3.90 35.52 14.92
C TYR A 4 -3.37 34.62 16.04
N ILE A 5 -2.68 33.56 15.66
CA ILE A 5 -2.08 32.58 16.58
C ILE A 5 -0.60 32.44 16.25
N ASN A 6 0.26 32.74 17.22
CA ASN A 6 1.70 32.56 17.07
C ASN A 6 2.04 31.07 17.25
N VAL A 7 2.81 30.52 16.31
CA VAL A 7 3.23 29.12 16.33
C VAL A 7 4.74 29.01 16.10
N THR A 8 5.31 27.87 16.45
CA THR A 8 6.68 27.51 16.08
C THR A 8 6.69 26.87 14.68
N SER A 9 7.88 26.78 14.05
CA SER A 9 8.03 26.05 12.78
C SER A 9 7.47 24.63 12.86
N TRP A 10 7.77 23.93 13.96
CA TRP A 10 7.33 22.56 14.17
C TRP A 10 5.82 22.42 14.37
N ASN A 11 5.20 23.31 15.17
CA ASN A 11 3.74 23.33 15.32
C ASN A 11 3.05 23.59 13.98
N LEU A 12 3.65 24.46 13.15
CA LEU A 12 3.15 24.73 11.82
C LEU A 12 3.24 23.49 10.92
N LEU A 13 4.39 22.80 10.87
CA LEU A 13 4.56 21.56 10.10
C LEU A 13 3.60 20.46 10.54
N GLU A 14 3.48 20.21 11.84
CA GLU A 14 2.53 19.22 12.37
C GLU A 14 1.09 19.56 12.00
N SER A 15 0.74 20.85 11.98
CA SER A 15 -0.60 21.26 11.58
C SER A 15 -0.91 20.96 10.11
N PHE A 16 0.10 20.81 9.25
CA PHE A 16 -0.07 20.34 7.87
C PHE A 16 -0.11 18.81 7.72
N VAL A 17 0.20 18.05 8.78
CA VAL A 17 -0.03 16.60 8.86
C VAL A 17 -1.49 16.32 9.20
N THR A 18 -2.02 16.99 10.23
CA THR A 18 -3.39 16.76 10.73
C THR A 18 -4.43 17.68 10.11
N GLU A 19 -4.00 18.73 9.40
CA GLU A 19 -4.84 19.83 8.92
C GLU A 19 -5.62 20.50 10.07
N SER A 20 -4.90 20.72 11.17
CA SER A 20 -5.48 21.30 12.38
C SER A 20 -4.42 21.82 13.34
N LEU A 21 -4.80 22.75 14.20
CA LEU A 21 -4.01 23.21 15.33
C LEU A 21 -4.72 22.86 16.65
N SER A 22 -4.10 22.01 17.46
CA SER A 22 -4.62 21.65 18.79
C SER A 22 -3.86 22.37 19.91
N PRO A 23 -4.44 22.48 21.12
CA PRO A 23 -3.68 22.80 22.33
C PRO A 23 -2.53 21.82 22.58
N PHE A 24 -1.45 22.26 23.22
CA PHE A 24 -0.25 21.44 23.38
C PHE A 24 -0.51 20.11 24.10
N ALA A 25 -1.31 20.11 25.16
CA ALA A 25 -1.62 18.90 25.90
C ALA A 25 -2.43 17.86 25.09
N PHE A 26 -3.12 18.26 24.02
CA PHE A 26 -3.84 17.31 23.18
C PHE A 26 -2.88 16.39 22.44
N TYR A 27 -1.72 16.89 21.98
CA TYR A 27 -0.74 16.07 21.25
C TYR A 27 -0.16 14.91 22.10
N GLN A 28 -0.20 15.02 23.42
CA GLN A 28 0.23 13.95 24.34
C GLN A 28 -0.83 12.84 24.44
N ASN A 29 -2.11 13.20 24.39
CA ASN A 29 -3.23 12.31 24.72
C ASN A 29 -4.03 11.87 23.50
N ARG A 30 -3.96 12.58 22.37
CA ARG A 30 -4.62 12.20 21.12
C ARG A 30 -3.87 11.04 20.49
N ASN A 31 -4.60 10.13 19.87
CA ASN A 31 -4.04 8.90 19.35
C ASN A 31 -3.55 9.04 17.88
N PHE A 32 -3.14 10.23 17.46
CA PHE A 32 -2.73 10.54 16.08
C PHE A 32 -1.83 11.79 15.99
N GLY A 33 -1.18 11.97 14.83
CA GLY A 33 -0.21 13.04 14.60
C GLY A 33 1.23 12.57 14.83
N ASN A 34 2.21 13.46 14.64
CA ASN A 34 3.62 13.09 14.75
C ASN A 34 4.10 13.09 16.22
N ASN A 35 4.66 11.97 16.65
CA ASN A 35 5.21 11.78 18.00
C ASN A 35 6.54 12.52 18.22
N LEU A 36 7.21 12.98 17.15
CA LEU A 36 8.47 13.73 17.24
C LEU A 36 8.29 15.10 17.93
N SER A 37 7.07 15.63 17.94
CA SER A 37 6.66 16.91 18.58
C SER A 37 6.82 16.96 20.11
N ARG A 38 7.04 15.81 20.78
CA ARG A 38 6.88 15.69 22.24
C ARG A 38 8.11 16.09 23.08
N TYR A 39 9.27 16.30 22.46
CA TYR A 39 10.55 16.34 23.21
C TYR A 39 11.49 17.51 22.92
N LEU A 40 11.18 18.38 21.96
CA LEU A 40 12.17 19.37 21.48
C LEU A 40 12.14 20.73 22.20
N ASP A 41 11.06 21.09 22.91
CA ASP A 41 10.99 22.40 23.56
C ASP A 41 10.51 22.31 25.02
N LYS A 42 11.46 22.47 25.96
CA LYS A 42 11.20 22.49 27.41
C LYS A 42 10.53 23.79 27.88
N SER A 43 10.42 24.79 27.01
CA SER A 43 9.90 26.11 27.35
C SER A 43 8.40 26.30 27.14
N ASN A 44 7.76 25.42 26.36
CA ASN A 44 6.31 25.44 26.20
C ASN A 44 5.66 24.79 27.42
N GLU A 45 5.12 25.64 28.31
CA GLU A 45 4.17 25.23 29.33
C GLU A 45 3.17 24.24 28.73
N LYS A 46 2.86 23.16 29.44
CA LYS A 46 1.88 22.13 29.05
C LYS A 46 0.47 22.74 29.04
N THR A 47 0.22 23.66 28.13
CA THR A 47 -1.02 24.43 28.07
C THR A 47 -2.11 23.58 27.45
N ASN A 48 -3.28 23.63 28.08
CA ASN A 48 -4.50 22.95 27.63
C ASN A 48 -5.35 23.85 26.73
N PHE A 49 -4.78 24.95 26.22
CA PHE A 49 -5.49 25.91 25.38
C PHE A 49 -4.57 26.58 24.35
N LEU A 50 -5.18 27.17 23.33
CA LEU A 50 -4.60 28.06 22.33
C LEU A 50 -4.83 29.52 22.72
N ILE A 51 -3.92 30.39 22.33
CA ILE A 51 -4.04 31.84 22.54
C ILE A 51 -4.38 32.51 21.22
N LEU A 52 -5.55 33.15 21.18
CA LEU A 52 -6.03 33.91 20.05
C LEU A 52 -5.77 35.40 20.27
N SER A 53 -5.33 36.11 19.24
CA SER A 53 -5.26 37.58 19.27
C SER A 53 -6.04 38.23 18.14
N THR A 54 -6.73 39.34 18.41
CA THR A 54 -7.38 40.14 17.35
C THR A 54 -6.42 41.06 16.60
N LYS A 55 -5.12 41.03 16.95
CA LYS A 55 -4.05 41.76 16.26
C LYS A 55 -2.87 40.83 16.03
N ASP A 56 -2.18 41.01 14.90
CA ASP A 56 -0.90 40.34 14.66
C ASP A 56 0.15 40.87 15.63
N ARG A 57 0.74 39.98 16.42
CA ARG A 57 1.72 40.32 17.46
C ARG A 57 3.17 40.04 17.06
N GLY A 58 3.40 39.72 15.79
CA GLY A 58 4.72 39.37 15.27
C GLY A 58 5.15 37.97 15.67
N GLY A 59 6.44 37.68 15.45
CA GLY A 59 7.00 36.33 15.53
C GLY A 59 7.15 35.69 14.14
N ASP A 60 7.89 34.59 14.10
CA ASP A 60 8.35 33.97 12.86
C ASP A 60 7.23 33.35 12.04
N TYR A 61 6.31 32.66 12.72
CA TYR A 61 5.17 31.98 12.10
C TYR A 61 3.88 32.37 12.80
N VAL A 62 2.89 32.82 12.03
CA VAL A 62 1.56 33.16 12.54
C VAL A 62 0.48 32.57 11.65
N ILE A 63 -0.51 31.95 12.28
CA ILE A 63 -1.69 31.43 11.61
C ILE A 63 -2.81 32.45 11.81
N LYS A 64 -3.34 32.95 10.70
CA LYS A 64 -4.49 33.85 10.69
C LYS A 64 -5.72 33.02 10.34
N ILE A 65 -6.74 33.10 11.18
CA ILE A 65 -7.96 32.30 11.03
C ILE A 65 -9.21 33.17 11.05
N ASP A 66 -10.23 32.74 10.30
CA ASP A 66 -11.58 33.27 10.41
C ASP A 66 -12.27 32.70 11.67
N GLU A 67 -13.02 33.55 12.37
CA GLU A 67 -13.89 33.17 13.48
C GLU A 67 -14.91 32.08 13.11
N ALA A 68 -15.28 31.94 11.83
CA ALA A 68 -16.14 30.87 11.34
C ALA A 68 -15.57 29.45 11.60
N LEU A 69 -14.26 29.31 11.82
CA LEU A 69 -13.62 28.05 12.21
C LEU A 69 -13.74 27.75 13.71
N LEU A 70 -14.09 28.74 14.51
CA LEU A 70 -14.08 28.64 15.96
C LEU A 70 -15.47 28.27 16.51
N ASP A 71 -15.48 27.73 17.71
CA ASP A 71 -16.69 27.61 18.52
C ASP A 71 -16.71 28.76 19.52
N SER A 72 -17.63 29.70 19.33
CA SER A 72 -17.74 30.91 20.16
C SER A 72 -17.97 30.61 21.64
N SER A 73 -18.55 29.44 21.98
CA SER A 73 -18.74 29.01 23.37
C SER A 73 -17.42 28.65 24.07
N CYS A 74 -16.36 28.41 23.30
CA CYS A 74 -15.04 28.01 23.78
C CYS A 74 -14.02 29.17 23.76
N ILE A 75 -14.47 30.42 23.53
CA ILE A 75 -13.60 31.61 23.47
C ILE A 75 -13.74 32.43 24.76
N PHE A 76 -12.64 32.60 25.50
CA PHE A 76 -12.64 33.30 26.79
C PHE A 76 -11.63 34.44 26.82
N PRO A 77 -12.02 35.66 27.25
CA PRO A 77 -11.08 36.78 27.30
C PRO A 77 -10.01 36.56 28.38
N ILE A 78 -8.76 36.90 28.05
CA ILE A 78 -7.67 36.90 29.04
C ILE A 78 -7.80 38.12 29.96
N ARG A 79 -7.73 37.90 31.29
CA ARG A 79 -7.83 38.98 32.29
C ARG A 79 -6.90 40.15 31.94
N LYS A 80 -7.44 41.37 31.96
CA LYS A 80 -6.72 42.63 31.67
C LYS A 80 -6.18 42.76 30.23
N SER A 81 -6.69 41.98 29.27
CA SER A 81 -6.40 42.15 27.83
C SER A 81 -7.69 42.39 27.04
N ARG A 82 -7.68 43.39 26.15
CA ARG A 82 -8.79 43.63 25.20
C ARG A 82 -8.64 42.90 23.87
N THR A 83 -7.49 42.28 23.62
CA THR A 83 -7.14 41.72 22.30
C THR A 83 -6.63 40.29 22.39
N LEU A 84 -6.77 39.62 23.54
CA LEU A 84 -6.32 38.24 23.74
C LEU A 84 -7.43 37.40 24.32
N PHE A 85 -7.54 36.19 23.79
CA PHE A 85 -8.53 35.20 24.18
C PHE A 85 -7.86 33.81 24.29
N ILE A 86 -8.47 32.96 25.10
CA ILE A 86 -8.16 31.55 25.28
C ILE A 86 -9.17 30.75 24.46
N TYR A 87 -8.70 29.70 23.79
CA TYR A 87 -9.52 28.74 23.07
C TYR A 87 -9.11 27.30 23.42
N SER A 88 -10.06 26.46 23.82
CA SER A 88 -9.79 25.14 24.43
C SER A 88 -9.90 23.95 23.47
N LYS A 89 -10.37 24.16 22.24
CA LYS A 89 -10.57 23.10 21.24
C LYS A 89 -9.47 23.08 20.17
N THR A 90 -9.44 22.01 19.39
CA THR A 90 -8.67 21.92 18.14
C THR A 90 -9.34 22.76 17.05
N ILE A 91 -8.53 23.52 16.31
CA ILE A 91 -8.97 24.31 15.16
C ILE A 91 -8.68 23.50 13.91
N PHE A 92 -9.71 22.99 13.24
CA PHE A 92 -9.56 22.32 11.94
C PHE A 92 -9.56 23.34 10.81
N TYR A 93 -8.61 23.20 9.89
CA TYR A 93 -8.47 24.16 8.80
C TYR A 93 -9.50 23.91 7.70
N LYS A 94 -9.94 25.01 7.09
CA LYS A 94 -10.70 25.03 5.85
C LYS A 94 -10.05 26.02 4.91
N LYS A 95 -9.77 25.61 3.67
CA LYS A 95 -9.18 26.50 2.66
C LYS A 95 -10.08 27.72 2.42
N GLY A 96 -9.47 28.90 2.32
CA GLY A 96 -10.17 30.18 2.24
C GLY A 96 -10.61 30.77 3.59
N SER A 97 -10.39 30.06 4.70
CA SER A 97 -10.67 30.55 6.07
C SER A 97 -9.43 30.58 6.97
N VAL A 98 -8.25 30.26 6.41
CA VAL A 98 -6.96 30.28 7.08
C VAL A 98 -5.89 30.84 6.13
N GLU A 99 -4.98 31.64 6.66
CA GLU A 99 -3.79 32.14 5.97
C GLU A 99 -2.55 31.98 6.87
N PHE A 100 -1.38 31.79 6.28
CA PHE A 100 -0.15 31.51 7.01
C PHE A 100 0.89 32.59 6.76
N ARG A 101 1.23 33.34 7.81
CA ARG A 101 2.22 34.42 7.77
C ARG A 101 3.61 33.91 8.15
N PHE A 102 4.59 34.27 7.34
CA PHE A 102 6.01 34.13 7.63
C PHE A 102 6.65 35.50 7.87
N SER A 103 7.61 35.61 8.79
CA SER A 103 8.31 36.88 9.07
C SER A 103 9.33 37.23 7.97
N SER A 104 9.85 36.24 7.24
CA SER A 104 10.77 36.39 6.10
C SER A 104 10.53 35.36 5.01
N GLU A 105 11.11 35.59 3.84
CA GLU A 105 11.04 34.67 2.70
C GLU A 105 11.83 33.39 2.95
N ASP A 106 13.00 33.50 3.60
CA ASP A 106 13.85 32.37 3.97
C ASP A 106 13.11 31.34 4.84
N LEU A 107 12.25 31.80 5.77
CA LEU A 107 11.48 30.90 6.63
C LEU A 107 10.36 30.19 5.85
N ARG A 108 9.72 30.87 4.89
CA ARG A 108 8.74 30.24 4.00
C ARG A 108 9.41 29.15 3.18
N ASP A 109 10.53 29.47 2.55
CA ASP A 109 11.24 28.55 1.65
C ASP A 109 11.85 27.36 2.42
N SER A 110 12.35 27.61 3.64
CA SER A 110 12.80 26.54 4.55
C SER A 110 11.68 25.56 4.91
N LEU A 111 10.48 26.07 5.26
CA LEU A 111 9.33 25.22 5.56
C LEU A 111 8.91 24.40 4.33
N MET A 112 8.91 25.02 3.15
CA MET A 112 8.59 24.35 1.89
C MET A 112 9.57 23.22 1.59
N ALA A 113 10.87 23.45 1.75
CA ALA A 113 11.90 22.44 1.56
C ALA A 113 11.76 21.28 2.56
N GLU A 114 11.52 21.58 3.84
CA GLU A 114 11.33 20.57 4.88
C GLU A 114 10.09 19.70 4.62
N SER A 115 8.99 20.30 4.13
CA SER A 115 7.77 19.58 3.76
C SER A 115 7.91 18.63 2.58
N GLN A 116 8.96 18.79 1.76
CA GLN A 116 9.25 17.86 0.66
C GLN A 116 9.97 16.60 1.15
N ILE A 117 10.73 16.73 2.25
CA ILE A 117 11.48 15.61 2.87
C ILE A 117 10.54 14.76 3.74
N LEU A 118 9.62 15.41 4.47
CA LEU A 118 8.71 14.74 5.40
C LEU A 118 7.48 14.16 4.67
N SER A 119 7.43 12.83 4.58
CA SER A 119 6.38 12.11 3.84
C SER A 119 4.97 12.22 4.42
N GLU A 120 4.88 12.59 5.70
CA GLU A 120 3.65 12.76 6.48
C GLU A 120 3.01 14.13 6.26
N VAL A 121 3.80 15.14 5.86
CA VAL A 121 3.36 16.53 5.67
C VAL A 121 2.63 16.65 4.34
N LYS A 122 1.29 16.61 4.40
CA LYS A 122 0.44 16.40 3.21
C LYS A 122 -0.38 17.61 2.76
N CYS A 123 -0.53 18.63 3.59
CA CYS A 123 -1.41 19.77 3.29
C CYS A 123 -0.68 21.01 2.77
N VAL A 124 0.65 21.02 2.71
CA VAL A 124 1.41 22.22 2.30
C VAL A 124 1.05 22.65 0.88
N GLU A 125 0.99 21.71 -0.07
CA GLU A 125 0.60 22.02 -1.45
C GLU A 125 -0.81 22.62 -1.52
N LYS A 126 -1.75 22.07 -0.74
CA LYS A 126 -3.14 22.54 -0.66
C LYS A 126 -3.26 24.00 -0.20
N TYR A 127 -2.46 24.42 0.78
CA TYR A 127 -2.53 25.77 1.38
C TYR A 127 -1.45 26.73 0.88
N SER A 128 -0.60 26.31 -0.05
CA SER A 128 0.52 27.12 -0.58
C SER A 128 0.08 28.50 -1.10
N SER A 129 -1.11 28.58 -1.69
CA SER A 129 -1.72 29.84 -2.15
C SER A 129 -2.12 30.80 -1.02
N ASP A 130 -2.25 30.28 0.20
CA ASP A 130 -2.66 31.02 1.40
C ASP A 130 -1.44 31.44 2.25
N PHE A 131 -0.22 31.27 1.73
CA PHE A 131 1.03 31.66 2.38
C PHE A 131 1.39 33.10 1.99
N PHE A 132 1.80 33.90 2.98
CA PHE A 132 2.25 35.27 2.72
C PHE A 132 3.40 35.67 3.65
N VAL A 133 4.28 36.54 3.15
CA VAL A 133 5.42 37.06 3.92
C VAL A 133 5.12 38.48 4.36
N LYS A 134 5.23 38.71 5.67
CA LYS A 134 5.12 40.05 6.25
C LYS A 134 5.86 40.10 7.58
N PHE A 135 6.86 40.97 7.64
CA PHE A 135 7.53 41.28 8.89
C PHE A 135 6.62 42.11 9.80
N VAL A 136 6.41 41.62 11.02
CA VAL A 136 5.70 42.34 12.09
C VAL A 136 6.57 42.25 13.33
N LYS A 137 6.94 43.41 13.89
CA LYS A 137 7.79 43.48 15.08
C LYS A 137 7.13 42.73 16.24
N GLN A 138 7.84 41.75 16.79
CA GLN A 138 7.33 40.95 17.90
C GLN A 138 7.10 41.82 19.13
N VAL A 139 5.91 41.69 19.72
CA VAL A 139 5.58 42.35 20.98
C VAL A 139 5.90 41.39 22.12
N ASP A 140 6.81 41.80 23.02
CA ASP A 140 7.31 40.98 24.13
C ASP A 140 6.15 40.48 25.02
N SER A 141 5.98 39.17 25.05
CA SER A 141 4.90 38.45 25.75
C SER A 141 5.28 38.02 27.16
N LYS A 142 6.18 38.74 27.84
CA LYS A 142 6.50 38.53 29.28
C LYS A 142 5.28 38.67 30.21
N GLU A 143 4.15 39.17 29.70
CA GLU A 143 2.87 39.24 30.41
C GLU A 143 1.94 38.04 30.22
N LEU A 144 2.19 37.14 29.25
CA LEU A 144 1.31 35.99 28.98
C LEU A 144 1.43 34.90 30.07
N SER A 145 2.66 34.54 30.47
CA SER A 145 2.92 33.45 31.43
C SER A 145 2.50 33.76 32.88
N LYS A 146 2.43 35.05 33.26
CA LYS A 146 2.00 35.47 34.62
C LYS A 146 0.48 35.65 34.77
N ARG A 147 -0.29 35.50 33.69
CA ARG A 147 -1.74 35.83 33.65
C ARG A 147 -2.63 34.62 33.31
N ASN A 148 -2.09 33.41 33.35
CA ASN A 148 -2.86 32.17 33.25
C ASN A 148 -3.79 32.08 34.48
N GLY A 149 -5.02 32.57 34.33
CA GLY A 149 -6.10 32.31 35.28
C GLY A 149 -6.46 30.82 35.26
N ASP A 150 -7.24 30.39 36.26
CA ASP A 150 -7.79 29.05 36.35
C ASP A 150 -8.32 28.59 34.98
N ASN A 151 -7.83 27.43 34.51
CA ASN A 151 -8.26 26.87 33.23
C ASN A 151 -9.74 26.48 33.33
N PRO A 152 -10.66 27.12 32.60
CA PRO A 152 -12.08 26.79 32.70
C PRO A 152 -12.40 25.39 32.14
N PHE A 153 -11.48 24.79 31.37
CA PHE A 153 -11.73 23.60 30.54
C PHE A 153 -11.00 22.34 30.97
N SER A 154 -10.44 22.27 32.20
CA SER A 154 -9.68 21.09 32.63
C SER A 154 -10.51 19.79 32.61
N PHE A 155 -11.83 19.88 32.80
CA PHE A 155 -12.73 18.72 32.88
C PHE A 155 -13.28 18.27 31.50
N GLN A 156 -13.39 19.17 30.52
CA GLN A 156 -13.93 18.87 29.18
C GLN A 156 -12.85 18.44 28.17
N GLN A 157 -11.57 18.51 28.56
CA GLN A 157 -10.44 18.19 27.69
C GLN A 157 -10.52 16.77 27.08
N ASN A 158 -10.92 15.78 27.88
CA ASN A 158 -11.01 14.39 27.41
C ASN A 158 -12.10 14.22 26.34
N GLU A 159 -13.22 14.93 26.48
CA GLU A 159 -14.32 14.89 25.51
C GLU A 159 -13.89 15.48 24.17
N PHE A 160 -13.17 16.62 24.18
CA PHE A 160 -12.62 17.21 22.95
C PHE A 160 -11.59 16.30 22.26
N ILE A 161 -10.73 15.62 23.03
CA ILE A 161 -9.77 14.66 22.47
C ILE A 161 -10.48 13.45 21.87
N GLU A 162 -11.55 12.97 22.49
CA GLU A 162 -12.36 11.87 21.95
C GLU A 162 -13.03 12.27 20.62
N GLN A 163 -13.60 13.48 20.56
CA GLN A 163 -14.15 14.06 19.33
C GLN A 163 -13.10 14.14 18.22
N ASP A 164 -11.89 14.63 18.54
CA ASP A 164 -10.76 14.72 17.61
C ASP A 164 -10.36 13.33 17.07
N ASN A 165 -10.27 12.32 17.96
CA ASN A 165 -9.91 10.96 17.59
C ASN A 165 -10.93 10.35 16.61
N ILE A 166 -12.22 10.57 16.86
CA ILE A 166 -13.31 10.11 15.98
C ILE A 166 -13.25 10.86 14.65
N TYR A 167 -13.14 12.18 14.69
CA TYR A 167 -13.09 12.99 13.47
C TYR A 167 -11.89 12.62 12.59
N ASN A 168 -10.72 12.34 13.18
CA ASN A 168 -9.55 11.86 12.44
C ASN A 168 -9.85 10.58 11.64
N LYS A 169 -10.58 9.61 12.21
CA LYS A 169 -11.00 8.40 11.49
C LYS A 169 -12.04 8.67 10.43
N VAL A 170 -13.08 9.42 10.77
CA VAL A 170 -14.17 9.74 9.84
C VAL A 170 -13.64 10.51 8.63
N LYS A 171 -12.79 11.52 8.87
CA LYS A 171 -12.07 12.26 7.85
C LYS A 171 -11.19 11.33 7.01
N GLY A 172 -10.46 10.40 7.64
CA GLY A 172 -9.65 9.40 6.95
C GLY A 172 -10.49 8.51 6.01
N ALA A 173 -11.65 8.04 6.49
CA ALA A 173 -12.59 7.24 5.72
C ALA A 173 -13.14 8.00 4.50
N ILE A 174 -13.57 9.26 4.68
CA ILE A 174 -14.12 10.09 3.60
C ILE A 174 -13.06 10.45 2.57
N VAL A 175 -11.88 10.89 3.02
CA VAL A 175 -10.76 11.22 2.11
C VAL A 175 -10.37 9.99 1.29
N ALA A 176 -10.34 8.81 1.91
CA ALA A 176 -10.04 7.57 1.20
C ALA A 176 -11.16 7.10 0.26
N TYR A 177 -12.43 7.31 0.63
CA TYR A 177 -13.57 7.09 -0.25
C TYR A 177 -13.47 7.98 -1.50
N VAL A 178 -13.31 9.30 -1.30
CA VAL A 178 -13.15 10.28 -2.38
C VAL A 178 -11.98 9.88 -3.27
N ARG A 179 -10.83 9.52 -2.68
CA ARG A 179 -9.65 9.05 -3.42
C ARG A 179 -9.93 7.80 -4.24
N GLY A 180 -10.70 6.86 -3.69
CA GLY A 180 -11.12 5.65 -4.39
C GLY A 180 -12.01 5.96 -5.59
N VAL A 181 -13.02 6.82 -5.42
CA VAL A 181 -13.92 7.26 -6.51
C VAL A 181 -13.13 8.02 -7.58
N SER A 182 -12.28 8.97 -7.18
CA SER A 182 -11.54 9.83 -8.11
C SER A 182 -10.49 9.09 -8.94
N SER A 183 -9.94 7.96 -8.46
CA SER A 183 -9.13 7.08 -9.33
C SER A 183 -9.86 5.86 -9.84
N SER A 184 -11.16 5.71 -9.58
CA SER A 184 -11.93 4.66 -10.24
C SER A 184 -11.96 4.95 -11.74
N VAL A 185 -11.67 3.89 -12.47
CA VAL A 185 -11.69 3.88 -13.93
C VAL A 185 -13.02 3.27 -14.31
N ASN A 186 -13.67 3.77 -15.37
CA ASN A 186 -14.92 3.18 -15.87
C ASN A 186 -14.78 1.64 -15.96
N GLY A 187 -15.77 0.88 -15.50
CA GLY A 187 -15.71 -0.58 -15.42
C GLY A 187 -15.31 -1.25 -16.74
N GLU A 188 -15.71 -0.69 -17.88
CA GLU A 188 -15.25 -1.17 -19.20
C GLU A 188 -13.75 -0.87 -19.45
N MET A 189 -13.28 0.32 -19.09
CA MET A 189 -11.86 0.71 -19.20
C MET A 189 -10.97 -0.09 -18.24
N GLN A 190 -11.47 -0.41 -17.04
CA GLN A 190 -10.78 -1.28 -16.10
C GLN A 190 -10.70 -2.71 -16.66
N THR A 191 -11.82 -3.25 -17.15
CA THR A 191 -11.85 -4.57 -17.82
C THR A 191 -10.88 -4.63 -18.98
N LEU A 192 -10.82 -3.58 -19.80
CA LEU A 192 -9.88 -3.46 -20.92
C LEU A 192 -8.43 -3.47 -20.44
N THR A 193 -8.13 -2.74 -19.37
CA THR A 193 -6.79 -2.69 -18.77
C THR A 193 -6.36 -4.07 -18.27
N ILE A 194 -7.26 -4.78 -17.57
CA ILE A 194 -7.01 -6.13 -17.05
C ILE A 194 -6.76 -7.11 -18.20
N LYS A 195 -7.70 -7.24 -19.14
CA LYS A 195 -7.56 -8.17 -20.28
C LYS A 195 -6.31 -7.90 -21.12
N THR A 196 -5.95 -6.64 -21.32
CA THR A 196 -4.72 -6.27 -22.05
C THR A 196 -3.45 -6.64 -21.26
N THR A 197 -3.50 -6.53 -19.94
CA THR A 197 -2.38 -6.94 -19.06
C THR A 197 -2.25 -8.45 -18.99
N ASP A 198 -3.37 -9.18 -18.92
CA ASP A 198 -3.39 -10.64 -18.98
C ASP A 198 -2.81 -11.12 -20.31
N LEU A 199 -3.22 -10.51 -21.43
CA LEU A 199 -2.66 -10.80 -22.75
C LEU A 199 -1.13 -10.63 -22.76
N LYS A 200 -0.60 -9.57 -22.14
CA LYS A 200 0.86 -9.35 -22.01
C LYS A 200 1.53 -10.50 -21.24
N ASN A 201 0.94 -10.88 -20.11
CA ASN A 201 1.48 -11.92 -19.24
C ASN A 201 1.43 -13.30 -19.92
N ASP A 202 0.35 -13.60 -20.64
CA ASP A 202 0.20 -14.83 -21.41
C ASP A 202 1.28 -14.95 -22.49
N PHE A 203 1.58 -13.85 -23.22
CA PHE A 203 2.66 -13.84 -24.20
C PHE A 203 4.06 -13.99 -23.58
N ALA A 204 4.30 -13.39 -22.42
CA ALA A 204 5.56 -13.57 -21.69
C ALA A 204 5.74 -15.03 -21.21
N GLY A 205 4.66 -15.64 -20.71
CA GLY A 205 4.62 -17.06 -20.36
C GLY A 205 4.85 -17.96 -21.57
N LEU A 206 4.22 -17.65 -22.70
CA LEU A 206 4.38 -18.40 -23.94
C LEU A 206 5.83 -18.34 -24.46
N ASN A 207 6.45 -17.16 -24.47
CA ASN A 207 7.86 -17.02 -24.86
C ASN A 207 8.75 -17.95 -24.03
N THR A 208 8.54 -17.96 -22.71
CA THR A 208 9.28 -18.84 -21.79
C THR A 208 9.03 -20.31 -22.14
N SER A 209 7.77 -20.70 -22.39
CA SER A 209 7.45 -22.08 -22.73
C SER A 209 8.08 -22.54 -24.06
N ILE A 210 8.07 -21.71 -25.10
CA ILE A 210 8.67 -22.06 -26.41
C ILE A 210 10.20 -22.17 -26.28
N MET A 211 10.83 -21.22 -25.60
CA MET A 211 12.29 -21.17 -25.49
C MET A 211 12.84 -22.25 -24.57
N VAL A 212 12.10 -22.65 -23.53
CA VAL A 212 12.58 -23.62 -22.52
C VAL A 212 12.09 -25.05 -22.76
N ASN A 213 10.83 -25.25 -23.17
CA ASN A 213 10.23 -26.59 -23.22
C ASN A 213 10.29 -27.24 -24.61
N GLU A 214 10.97 -26.64 -25.59
CA GLU A 214 11.15 -27.19 -26.96
C GLU A 214 9.87 -27.55 -27.73
N CYS A 215 8.71 -27.08 -27.29
CA CYS A 215 7.41 -27.40 -27.90
C CYS A 215 6.91 -26.31 -28.85
N SER A 216 6.06 -26.70 -29.81
CA SER A 216 5.21 -25.75 -30.53
C SER A 216 4.12 -25.12 -29.64
N VAL A 217 3.39 -24.16 -30.20
CA VAL A 217 2.34 -23.43 -29.50
C VAL A 217 1.11 -24.32 -29.32
N SER A 218 0.98 -24.95 -28.14
CA SER A 218 -0.27 -25.58 -27.73
C SER A 218 -1.30 -24.48 -27.40
N ASN A 219 -2.48 -24.54 -28.04
CA ASN A 219 -3.61 -23.60 -27.86
C ASN A 219 -3.52 -22.23 -28.58
N ALA A 220 -2.95 -22.17 -29.79
CA ALA A 220 -2.94 -20.94 -30.59
C ALA A 220 -4.33 -20.27 -30.75
N GLY A 221 -5.41 -21.06 -30.83
CA GLY A 221 -6.77 -20.53 -30.92
C GLY A 221 -7.21 -19.71 -29.69
N ASN A 222 -6.71 -20.03 -28.50
CA ASN A 222 -7.03 -19.26 -27.28
C ASN A 222 -6.37 -17.88 -27.31
N PHE A 223 -5.10 -17.81 -27.73
CA PHE A 223 -4.40 -16.53 -27.89
C PHE A 223 -5.07 -15.64 -28.93
N ILE A 224 -5.46 -16.18 -30.08
CA ILE A 224 -6.19 -15.43 -31.12
C ILE A 224 -7.51 -14.90 -30.56
N ARG A 225 -8.25 -15.73 -29.83
CA ARG A 225 -9.50 -15.30 -29.18
C ARG A 225 -9.23 -14.16 -28.19
N SER A 226 -8.22 -14.27 -27.32
CA SER A 226 -7.86 -13.21 -26.37
C SER A 226 -7.46 -11.90 -27.05
N ILE A 227 -6.71 -11.96 -28.16
CA ILE A 227 -6.35 -10.77 -28.96
C ILE A 227 -7.61 -10.09 -29.51
N ARG A 228 -8.52 -10.87 -30.11
CA ARG A 228 -9.77 -10.35 -30.70
C ARG A 228 -10.73 -9.80 -29.65
N GLU A 229 -10.89 -10.49 -28.52
CA GLU A 229 -11.67 -9.99 -27.38
C GLU A 229 -11.12 -8.64 -26.87
N CYS A 230 -9.79 -8.52 -26.75
CA CYS A 230 -9.16 -7.24 -26.37
C CYS A 230 -9.39 -6.15 -27.43
N LYS A 231 -9.32 -6.49 -28.72
CA LYS A 231 -9.59 -5.57 -29.83
C LYS A 231 -11.02 -5.03 -29.80
N GLU A 232 -12.01 -5.90 -29.68
CA GLU A 232 -13.42 -5.53 -29.60
C GLU A 232 -13.70 -4.64 -28.38
N LEU A 233 -13.14 -5.02 -27.22
CA LEU A 233 -13.29 -4.24 -26.00
C LEU A 233 -12.60 -2.86 -26.12
N TYR A 234 -11.43 -2.80 -26.76
CA TYR A 234 -10.73 -1.54 -27.03
C TYR A 234 -11.57 -0.62 -27.90
N LEU A 235 -12.10 -1.13 -29.02
CA LEU A 235 -12.92 -0.37 -29.95
C LEU A 235 -14.20 0.15 -29.28
N ARG A 236 -14.87 -0.71 -28.49
CA ARG A 236 -16.09 -0.34 -27.76
C ARG A 236 -15.82 0.78 -26.74
N THR A 237 -14.71 0.67 -26.01
CA THR A 237 -14.45 1.54 -24.85
C THR A 237 -13.78 2.85 -25.24
N ILE A 238 -12.73 2.82 -26.07
CA ILE A 238 -11.94 3.99 -26.46
C ILE A 238 -12.54 4.68 -27.69
N LYS A 239 -13.36 3.96 -28.48
CA LYS A 239 -14.00 4.47 -29.71
C LYS A 239 -13.02 5.03 -30.74
N LYS A 240 -11.78 4.52 -30.74
CA LYS A 240 -10.74 4.84 -31.73
C LYS A 240 -10.34 3.56 -32.45
N GLN A 241 -10.25 3.63 -33.77
CA GLN A 241 -9.70 2.55 -34.56
C GLN A 241 -8.20 2.39 -34.30
N THR A 242 -7.72 1.16 -34.34
CA THR A 242 -6.31 0.81 -34.20
C THR A 242 -6.03 -0.46 -34.99
N ASN A 243 -4.88 -0.50 -35.67
CA ASN A 243 -4.35 -1.67 -36.37
C ASN A 243 -3.41 -2.49 -35.48
N LEU A 244 -3.11 -2.02 -34.26
CA LEU A 244 -2.10 -2.65 -33.39
C LEU A 244 -2.47 -4.10 -33.03
N PHE A 245 -3.76 -4.39 -32.80
CA PHE A 245 -4.22 -5.76 -32.54
C PHE A 245 -4.09 -6.67 -33.77
N ASP A 246 -4.32 -6.13 -34.98
CA ASP A 246 -4.13 -6.87 -36.23
C ASP A 246 -2.65 -7.21 -36.46
N ILE A 247 -1.76 -6.28 -36.12
CA ILE A 247 -0.31 -6.52 -36.16
C ILE A 247 0.07 -7.59 -35.14
N ILE A 248 -0.43 -7.55 -33.90
CA ILE A 248 -0.18 -8.60 -32.89
C ILE A 248 -0.65 -9.96 -33.42
N GLU A 249 -1.85 -10.04 -34.00
CA GLU A 249 -2.39 -11.28 -34.57
C GLU A 249 -1.50 -11.82 -35.70
N GLN A 250 -1.04 -10.96 -36.62
CA GLN A 250 -0.10 -11.33 -37.68
C GLN A 250 1.26 -11.80 -37.15
N GLN A 251 1.87 -11.07 -36.20
CA GLN A 251 3.13 -11.48 -35.59
C GLN A 251 2.96 -12.83 -34.86
N PHE A 252 1.81 -13.05 -34.23
CA PHE A 252 1.52 -14.30 -33.54
C PHE A 252 1.38 -15.49 -34.51
N TYR A 253 0.73 -15.32 -35.66
CA TYR A 253 0.70 -16.36 -36.69
C TYR A 253 2.10 -16.76 -37.18
N GLU A 254 3.00 -15.79 -37.35
CA GLU A 254 4.40 -16.07 -37.68
C GLU A 254 5.13 -16.79 -36.53
N ILE A 255 4.89 -16.41 -35.27
CA ILE A 255 5.44 -17.16 -34.11
C ILE A 255 4.98 -18.62 -34.14
N VAL A 256 3.69 -18.88 -34.35
CA VAL A 256 3.17 -20.26 -34.40
C VAL A 256 3.88 -21.07 -35.48
N LYS A 257 4.01 -20.49 -36.69
CA LYS A 257 4.68 -21.14 -37.82
C LYS A 257 6.16 -21.40 -37.56
N LEU A 258 6.88 -20.41 -37.03
CA LEU A 258 8.31 -20.54 -36.70
C LEU A 258 8.53 -21.52 -35.55
N ALA A 259 7.67 -21.52 -34.54
CA ALA A 259 7.74 -22.47 -33.42
C ALA A 259 7.53 -23.92 -33.89
N SER A 260 6.61 -24.19 -34.82
CA SER A 260 6.47 -25.52 -35.43
C SER A 260 7.68 -25.94 -36.26
N LYS A 261 8.27 -25.01 -37.01
CA LYS A 261 9.53 -25.29 -37.75
C LYS A 261 10.68 -25.57 -36.81
N ARG A 262 10.80 -24.80 -35.73
CA ARG A 262 11.76 -24.99 -34.66
C ARG A 262 11.60 -26.37 -34.02
N GLU A 263 10.37 -26.76 -33.66
CA GLU A 263 10.08 -28.10 -33.12
C GLU A 263 10.49 -29.20 -34.10
N THR A 264 10.24 -29.02 -35.40
CA THR A 264 10.65 -29.98 -36.44
C THR A 264 12.18 -30.07 -36.56
N GLU A 265 12.87 -28.93 -36.51
CA GLU A 265 14.34 -28.87 -36.54
C GLU A 265 14.93 -29.55 -35.30
N ILE A 266 14.42 -29.23 -34.11
CA ILE A 266 14.81 -29.86 -32.84
C ILE A 266 14.54 -31.36 -32.85
N SER A 267 13.36 -31.80 -33.27
CA SER A 267 13.02 -33.23 -33.37
C SER A 267 13.88 -33.95 -34.42
N GLY A 268 14.30 -33.26 -35.48
CA GLY A 268 15.31 -33.76 -36.42
C GLY A 268 16.71 -33.92 -35.82
N PHE A 269 17.07 -33.11 -34.82
CA PHE A 269 18.33 -33.23 -34.07
C PHE A 269 18.32 -34.36 -33.02
N TYR A 270 17.16 -34.91 -32.65
CA TYR A 270 17.03 -36.05 -31.74
C TYR A 270 17.04 -37.39 -32.50
N SER A 271 18.18 -37.74 -33.13
CA SER A 271 18.39 -39.09 -33.68
C SER A 271 18.49 -40.15 -32.57
N GLN A 272 18.23 -41.43 -32.90
CA GLN A 272 18.32 -42.56 -31.98
C GLN A 272 19.70 -42.67 -31.30
N ASP A 273 20.76 -42.33 -32.05
CA ASP A 273 22.15 -42.28 -31.57
C ASP A 273 22.37 -41.27 -30.43
N LYS A 274 21.63 -40.15 -30.41
CA LYS A 274 21.79 -39.09 -29.39
C LYS A 274 21.11 -39.47 -28.08
N LYS A 275 19.97 -40.16 -28.12
CA LYS A 275 19.32 -40.75 -26.91
C LYS A 275 20.20 -41.83 -26.28
N GLU A 276 20.87 -42.63 -27.10
CA GLU A 276 21.86 -43.60 -26.62
C GLU A 276 23.09 -42.90 -26.01
N ARG A 277 23.57 -41.82 -26.64
CA ARG A 277 24.66 -40.98 -26.11
C ARG A 277 24.30 -40.33 -24.77
N GLU A 278 23.10 -39.75 -24.64
CA GLU A 278 22.61 -39.15 -23.41
C GLU A 278 22.48 -40.19 -22.29
N LYS A 279 21.90 -41.35 -22.60
CA LYS A 279 21.79 -42.46 -21.65
C LYS A 279 23.17 -42.98 -21.22
N SER A 280 24.12 -43.08 -22.16
CA SER A 280 25.50 -43.46 -21.87
C SER A 280 26.19 -42.46 -20.94
N LEU A 281 26.04 -41.15 -21.20
CA LEU A 281 26.63 -40.10 -20.36
C LEU A 281 26.00 -40.05 -18.96
N LEU A 282 24.69 -40.29 -18.83
CA LEU A 282 24.02 -40.40 -17.53
C LEU A 282 24.52 -41.61 -16.74
N GLN A 283 24.68 -42.77 -17.40
CA GLN A 283 25.22 -43.99 -16.79
C GLN A 283 26.69 -43.79 -16.35
N GLU A 284 27.49 -43.13 -17.17
CA GLU A 284 28.89 -42.81 -16.88
C GLU A 284 29.01 -41.84 -15.70
N LYS A 285 28.17 -40.80 -15.68
CA LYS A 285 28.08 -39.86 -14.55
C LYS A 285 27.71 -40.59 -13.26
N GLU A 286 26.71 -41.47 -13.28
CA GLU A 286 26.30 -42.25 -12.10
C GLU A 286 27.44 -43.14 -11.59
N ASN A 287 28.18 -43.79 -12.49
CA ASN A 287 29.35 -44.59 -12.13
C ASN A 287 30.47 -43.75 -11.50
N LEU A 288 30.73 -42.55 -12.02
CA LEU A 288 31.73 -41.63 -11.47
C LEU A 288 31.29 -41.06 -10.12
N GLU A 289 30.01 -40.71 -9.97
CA GLU A 289 29.44 -40.24 -8.70
C GLU A 289 29.51 -41.33 -7.62
N ASN A 290 29.27 -42.60 -7.98
CA ASN A 290 29.42 -43.75 -7.07
C ASN A 290 30.88 -43.96 -6.63
N LYS A 291 31.86 -43.83 -7.55
CA LYS A 291 33.29 -43.89 -7.20
C LYS A 291 33.68 -42.75 -6.26
N LEU A 292 33.19 -41.55 -6.53
CA LEU A 292 33.44 -40.37 -5.73
C LEU A 292 32.84 -40.54 -4.32
N PHE A 293 31.65 -41.13 -4.22
CA PHE A 293 31.03 -41.51 -2.95
C PHE A 293 31.86 -42.54 -2.16
N CYS A 294 32.42 -43.56 -2.81
CA CYS A 294 33.31 -44.52 -2.14
C CYS A 294 34.53 -43.83 -1.53
N ILE A 295 35.22 -42.97 -2.28
CA ILE A 295 36.35 -42.18 -1.77
C ILE A 295 35.94 -41.31 -0.58
N GLU A 296 34.77 -40.68 -0.65
CA GLU A 296 34.24 -39.87 0.47
C GLU A 296 33.95 -40.71 1.72
N SER A 297 33.51 -41.96 1.55
CA SER A 297 33.18 -42.88 2.64
C SER A 297 34.41 -43.54 3.28
N GLU A 298 35.47 -43.74 2.50
CA GLU A 298 36.75 -44.33 2.96
C GLU A 298 37.69 -43.29 3.58
N THR A 299 37.41 -41.99 3.37
CA THR A 299 38.20 -40.88 3.90
C THR A 299 37.46 -40.10 4.98
N GLU A 300 38.18 -39.24 5.71
CA GLU A 300 37.57 -38.33 6.68
C GLU A 300 36.73 -37.22 6.01
N LEU A 301 36.68 -37.15 4.67
CA LEU A 301 36.00 -36.11 3.93
C LEU A 301 34.48 -36.07 4.21
N ALA A 302 33.83 -37.23 4.30
CA ALA A 302 32.40 -37.30 4.65
C ALA A 302 32.12 -36.69 6.03
N LYS A 303 32.98 -36.94 7.02
CA LYS A 303 32.86 -36.36 8.37
C LYS A 303 33.05 -34.84 8.35
N LEU A 304 34.06 -34.35 7.63
CA LEU A 304 34.32 -32.91 7.47
C LEU A 304 33.15 -32.19 6.75
N LYS A 305 32.59 -32.79 5.70
CA LYS A 305 31.42 -32.26 4.97
C LYS A 305 30.16 -32.23 5.83
N ASN A 306 29.89 -33.31 6.57
CA ASN A 306 28.74 -33.39 7.49
C ASN A 306 28.84 -32.36 8.62
N GLU A 307 30.03 -32.17 9.18
CA GLU A 307 30.26 -31.14 10.20
C GLU A 307 30.05 -29.73 9.64
N LEU A 308 30.55 -29.47 8.43
CA LEU A 308 30.35 -28.20 7.75
C LEU A 308 28.85 -27.94 7.52
N GLU A 309 28.07 -28.92 7.05
CA GLU A 309 26.62 -28.77 6.86
C GLU A 309 25.84 -28.59 8.16
N ARG A 310 26.25 -29.22 9.28
CA ARG A 310 25.67 -28.89 10.60
C ARG A 310 25.82 -27.41 10.91
N ILE A 311 27.02 -26.85 10.76
CA ILE A 311 27.25 -25.42 11.00
C ILE A 311 26.38 -24.55 10.06
N LYS A 312 26.26 -24.91 8.77
CA LYS A 312 25.41 -24.16 7.82
C LYS A 312 23.93 -24.25 8.16
N THR A 313 23.46 -25.38 8.68
CA THR A 313 22.07 -25.62 9.06
C THR A 313 21.72 -24.78 10.29
N GLU A 314 22.57 -24.78 11.31
CA GLU A 314 22.42 -23.90 12.47
C GLU A 314 22.36 -22.41 12.09
N GLU A 315 23.19 -21.96 11.14
CA GLU A 315 23.13 -20.58 10.64
C GLU A 315 21.79 -20.27 9.94
N LYS A 316 21.19 -21.24 9.24
CA LYS A 316 19.86 -21.09 8.62
C LYS A 316 18.77 -21.03 9.68
N GLU A 317 18.81 -21.89 10.70
CA GLU A 317 17.87 -21.89 11.82
C GLU A 317 17.94 -20.60 12.63
N ARG A 318 19.15 -20.12 12.94
CA ARG A 318 19.36 -18.80 13.54
C ARG A 318 18.81 -17.69 12.64
N GLY A 319 18.97 -17.80 11.32
CA GLY A 319 18.36 -16.87 10.36
C GLY A 319 16.85 -16.79 10.52
N LYS A 320 16.16 -17.94 10.52
CA LYS A 320 14.71 -18.05 10.66
C LYS A 320 14.19 -17.37 11.92
N MET A 321 14.89 -17.52 13.05
CA MET A 321 14.52 -16.88 14.33
C MET A 321 14.55 -15.34 14.27
N TYR A 322 15.31 -14.74 13.35
CA TYR A 322 15.40 -13.29 13.16
C TYR A 322 14.76 -12.81 11.84
N GLY A 323 13.92 -13.64 11.20
CA GLY A 323 13.25 -13.29 9.94
C GLY A 323 14.18 -13.15 8.74
N LYS A 324 15.37 -13.76 8.77
CA LYS A 324 16.37 -13.75 7.68
C LYS A 324 16.56 -15.15 7.11
N SER A 325 17.01 -15.27 5.86
CA SER A 325 17.31 -16.58 5.24
C SER A 325 18.46 -17.32 5.93
N ARG A 326 19.42 -16.58 6.50
CA ARG A 326 20.59 -17.10 7.20
C ARG A 326 21.21 -16.04 8.12
N LYS A 327 21.75 -16.45 9.27
CA LYS A 327 22.56 -15.61 10.17
C LYS A 327 23.92 -16.26 10.40
N TYR A 328 24.97 -15.69 9.83
CA TYR A 328 26.34 -16.19 9.92
C TYR A 328 26.94 -16.00 11.32
N TYR A 329 27.87 -16.88 11.69
CA TYR A 329 28.72 -16.67 12.87
C TYR A 329 29.69 -15.51 12.64
N GLU A 330 29.93 -14.70 13.68
CA GLU A 330 30.80 -13.51 13.60
C GLU A 330 32.28 -13.90 13.50
N LYS A 331 33.06 -13.07 12.79
CA LYS A 331 34.49 -13.30 12.57
C LYS A 331 35.23 -13.30 13.92
N GLY A 332 36.03 -14.33 14.16
CA GLY A 332 36.74 -14.53 15.42
C GLY A 332 36.06 -15.48 16.41
N THR A 333 34.80 -15.87 16.17
CA THR A 333 34.13 -16.91 16.98
C THR A 333 34.65 -18.31 16.65
N GLU A 334 34.58 -19.23 17.61
CA GLU A 334 35.02 -20.62 17.46
C GLU A 334 34.35 -21.31 16.27
N LYS A 335 33.01 -21.20 16.14
CA LYS A 335 32.27 -21.78 15.02
C LYS A 335 32.58 -21.12 13.67
N TYR A 336 32.90 -19.83 13.64
CA TYR A 336 33.39 -19.19 12.41
C TYR A 336 34.75 -19.76 12.01
N ASN A 337 35.69 -19.87 12.96
CA ASN A 337 37.04 -20.39 12.70
C ASN A 337 36.99 -21.87 12.29
N ARG A 338 36.17 -22.69 12.95
CA ARG A 338 35.94 -24.10 12.59
C ARG A 338 35.37 -24.24 11.18
N LYS A 339 34.41 -23.41 10.79
CA LYS A 339 33.86 -23.38 9.42
C LYS A 339 34.92 -23.03 8.37
N GLN A 340 35.82 -22.08 8.66
CA GLN A 340 36.92 -21.73 7.74
C GLN A 340 37.94 -22.86 7.64
N PHE A 341 38.28 -23.49 8.77
CA PHE A 341 39.14 -24.68 8.81
C PHE A 341 38.56 -25.84 7.99
N LEU A 342 37.28 -26.19 8.21
CA LEU A 342 36.61 -27.25 7.46
C LEU A 342 36.60 -26.97 5.95
N LYS A 343 36.35 -25.72 5.55
CA LYS A 343 36.43 -25.32 4.14
C LYS A 343 37.83 -25.46 3.57
N PHE A 344 38.85 -25.12 4.34
CA PHE A 344 40.25 -25.23 3.93
C PHE A 344 40.65 -26.70 3.77
N GLU A 345 40.38 -27.55 4.76
CA GLU A 345 40.73 -28.98 4.71
C GLU A 345 39.96 -29.73 3.61
N ILE A 346 38.67 -29.44 3.43
CA ILE A 346 37.90 -29.99 2.30
C ILE A 346 38.53 -29.57 0.99
N LYS A 347 38.78 -28.26 0.80
CA LYS A 347 39.36 -27.75 -0.45
C LYS A 347 40.75 -28.34 -0.72
N LYS A 348 41.58 -28.44 0.31
CA LYS A 348 42.90 -29.07 0.25
C LYS A 348 42.79 -30.52 -0.21
N PHE A 349 41.88 -31.30 0.36
CA PHE A 349 41.62 -32.67 -0.09
C PHE A 349 41.15 -32.73 -1.55
N GLU A 350 40.25 -31.81 -1.97
CA GLU A 350 39.76 -31.75 -3.35
C GLU A 350 40.85 -31.38 -4.38
N GLU A 351 41.94 -30.75 -3.95
CA GLU A 351 43.08 -30.33 -4.79
C GLU A 351 44.25 -31.32 -4.73
N ASP A 352 44.55 -31.88 -3.55
CA ASP A 352 45.69 -32.77 -3.31
C ASP A 352 45.39 -34.24 -3.68
N HIS A 353 44.12 -34.68 -3.63
CA HIS A 353 43.74 -36.05 -3.95
C HIS A 353 43.48 -36.20 -5.46
N GLU A 354 44.51 -36.62 -6.20
CA GLU A 354 44.53 -36.68 -7.67
C GLU A 354 43.32 -37.42 -8.27
N GLU A 355 42.97 -38.60 -7.74
CA GLU A 355 41.81 -39.38 -8.22
C GLU A 355 40.48 -38.64 -7.99
N TYR A 356 40.28 -38.02 -6.84
CA TYR A 356 39.07 -37.28 -6.51
C TYR A 356 38.92 -36.04 -7.39
N HIS A 357 40.03 -35.31 -7.60
CA HIS A 357 40.10 -34.16 -8.48
C HIS A 357 39.72 -34.52 -9.92
N ASN A 358 40.31 -35.60 -10.44
CA ASN A 358 40.06 -36.08 -11.79
C ASN A 358 38.61 -36.54 -11.98
N LEU A 359 38.04 -37.29 -11.03
CA LEU A 359 36.62 -37.69 -11.07
C LEU A 359 35.68 -36.47 -11.09
N LYS A 360 35.96 -35.45 -10.28
CA LYS A 360 35.15 -34.22 -10.21
C LYS A 360 35.21 -33.42 -11.51
N ASN A 361 36.38 -33.31 -12.12
CA ASN A 361 36.55 -32.67 -13.43
C ASN A 361 35.83 -33.45 -14.53
N HIS A 362 35.88 -34.78 -14.51
CA HIS A 362 35.20 -35.62 -15.48
C HIS A 362 33.67 -35.51 -15.37
N ILE A 363 33.13 -35.48 -14.15
CA ILE A 363 31.70 -35.21 -13.91
C ILE A 363 31.31 -33.81 -14.41
N ALA A 364 32.19 -32.80 -14.25
CA ALA A 364 31.94 -31.46 -14.76
C ALA A 364 31.91 -31.43 -16.29
N ASP A 365 32.83 -32.13 -16.94
CA ASP A 365 32.86 -32.27 -18.41
C ASP A 365 31.61 -32.99 -18.92
N ILE A 366 31.20 -34.10 -18.31
CA ILE A 366 29.94 -34.80 -18.66
C ILE A 366 28.72 -33.90 -18.46
N LYS A 367 28.68 -33.10 -17.38
CA LYS A 367 27.59 -32.11 -17.18
C LYS A 367 27.57 -31.06 -18.29
N GLN A 368 28.73 -30.61 -18.76
CA GLN A 368 28.84 -29.67 -19.87
C GLN A 368 28.40 -30.32 -21.19
N GLN A 369 28.79 -31.58 -21.44
CA GLN A 369 28.34 -32.34 -22.60
C GLN A 369 26.81 -32.54 -22.59
N LEU A 370 26.22 -32.89 -21.44
CA LEU A 370 24.77 -33.02 -21.26
C LEU A 370 24.03 -31.69 -21.50
N ALA A 371 24.57 -30.56 -21.03
CA ALA A 371 24.01 -29.23 -21.28
C ALA A 371 24.06 -28.83 -22.76
N ASN A 372 25.13 -29.20 -23.46
CA ASN A 372 25.27 -28.98 -24.91
C ASN A 372 24.33 -29.89 -25.72
N LEU A 373 23.95 -31.06 -25.20
CA LEU A 373 22.97 -31.94 -25.83
C LEU A 373 21.54 -31.39 -25.72
N THR A 374 21.23 -30.60 -24.68
CA THR A 374 19.89 -30.05 -24.38
C THR A 374 19.65 -28.63 -24.92
N ASN A 375 20.68 -27.80 -25.12
CA ASN A 375 20.53 -26.50 -25.77
C ASN A 375 20.86 -26.62 -27.26
N VAL A 376 19.88 -26.92 -28.10
CA VAL A 376 20.04 -26.87 -29.56
C VAL A 376 19.64 -25.48 -30.04
N PRO A 377 20.59 -24.56 -30.31
CA PRO A 377 20.26 -23.28 -30.91
C PRO A 377 19.71 -23.53 -32.31
N THR A 378 18.49 -23.07 -32.57
CA THR A 378 17.89 -23.18 -33.91
C THR A 378 18.04 -21.88 -34.67
N THR A 379 18.00 -21.98 -36.00
CA THR A 379 18.03 -20.79 -36.87
C THR A 379 16.82 -19.86 -36.66
N TYR A 380 15.77 -20.33 -35.98
CA TYR A 380 14.53 -19.58 -35.72
C TYR A 380 14.52 -18.83 -34.38
N ASP A 381 15.42 -19.13 -33.44
CA ASP A 381 15.39 -18.60 -32.07
C ASP A 381 15.45 -17.07 -32.02
N ALA A 382 16.33 -16.48 -32.81
CA ALA A 382 16.49 -15.03 -32.90
C ALA A 382 15.25 -14.36 -33.50
N ALA A 383 14.64 -14.96 -34.53
CA ALA A 383 13.45 -14.44 -35.18
C ALA A 383 12.23 -14.51 -34.24
N ILE A 384 12.01 -15.65 -33.57
CA ILE A 384 10.92 -15.82 -32.60
C ILE A 384 11.09 -14.82 -31.44
N SER A 385 12.30 -14.68 -30.89
CA SER A 385 12.58 -13.73 -29.82
C SER A 385 12.28 -12.28 -30.22
N ALA A 386 12.68 -11.88 -31.43
CA ALA A 386 12.41 -10.55 -31.96
C ALA A 386 10.89 -10.29 -32.14
N LEU A 387 10.12 -11.29 -32.56
CA LEU A 387 8.66 -11.19 -32.67
C LEU A 387 8.00 -11.00 -31.30
N PHE A 388 8.45 -11.71 -30.26
CA PHE A 388 7.94 -11.52 -28.90
C PHE A 388 8.25 -10.14 -28.33
N VAL A 389 9.46 -9.61 -28.56
CA VAL A 389 9.82 -8.24 -28.17
C VAL A 389 8.88 -7.25 -28.84
N ARG A 390 8.66 -7.39 -30.15
CA ARG A 390 7.76 -6.52 -30.90
C ARG A 390 6.32 -6.59 -30.40
N ILE A 391 5.78 -7.79 -30.11
CA ILE A 391 4.44 -7.94 -29.50
C ILE A 391 4.38 -7.22 -28.15
N SER A 392 5.39 -7.39 -27.29
CA SER A 392 5.46 -6.73 -25.98
C SER A 392 5.43 -5.21 -26.11
N ASP A 393 6.20 -4.64 -27.03
CA ASP A 393 6.24 -3.20 -27.30
C ASP A 393 4.87 -2.68 -27.75
N ILE A 394 4.23 -3.37 -28.70
CA ILE A 394 2.88 -3.01 -29.17
C ILE A 394 1.86 -3.06 -28.03
N ILE A 395 1.90 -4.10 -27.18
CA ILE A 395 0.98 -4.19 -26.03
C ILE A 395 1.24 -3.06 -25.03
N ASN A 396 2.49 -2.66 -24.80
CA ASN A 396 2.82 -1.53 -23.94
C ASN A 396 2.28 -0.20 -24.52
N ASP A 397 2.33 -0.02 -25.84
CA ASP A 397 1.74 1.14 -26.52
C ASP A 397 0.22 1.16 -26.39
N ILE A 398 -0.43 -0.01 -26.53
CA ILE A 398 -1.88 -0.15 -26.29
C ILE A 398 -2.20 0.24 -24.83
N LEU A 399 -1.45 -0.28 -23.84
CA LEU A 399 -1.62 0.07 -22.43
C LEU A 399 -1.40 1.56 -22.15
N ARG A 400 -0.41 2.18 -22.79
CA ARG A 400 -0.17 3.62 -22.70
C ARG A 400 -1.35 4.42 -23.26
N ASN A 401 -1.88 4.01 -24.41
CA ASN A 401 -3.07 4.61 -25.01
C ASN A 401 -4.31 4.43 -24.14
N ILE A 402 -4.49 3.26 -23.52
CA ILE A 402 -5.58 3.05 -22.55
C ILE A 402 -5.46 4.08 -21.43
N LYS A 403 -4.28 4.20 -20.80
CA LYS A 403 -4.04 5.17 -19.72
C LYS A 403 -4.36 6.62 -20.11
N LEU A 404 -3.98 7.04 -21.31
CA LEU A 404 -4.25 8.41 -21.81
C LEU A 404 -5.75 8.70 -22.00
N ASN A 405 -6.57 7.67 -22.23
CA ASN A 405 -8.01 7.83 -22.42
C ASN A 405 -8.82 7.55 -21.13
N ILE A 406 -8.15 7.27 -20.00
CA ILE A 406 -8.80 7.22 -18.70
C ILE A 406 -9.22 8.65 -18.35
N LYS A 407 -10.51 8.93 -18.46
CA LYS A 407 -11.11 10.14 -17.88
C LYS A 407 -11.34 9.89 -16.38
N PRO A 408 -11.08 10.87 -15.50
CA PRO A 408 -11.48 10.78 -14.11
C PRO A 408 -12.98 10.44 -14.05
N MET A 409 -13.36 9.35 -13.37
CA MET A 409 -14.77 9.07 -13.15
C MET A 409 -15.37 10.10 -12.21
N ALA A 410 -16.60 10.49 -12.57
CA ALA A 410 -17.71 10.94 -11.73
C ALA A 410 -17.47 12.08 -10.74
N GLU A 411 -18.44 12.98 -10.71
CA GLU A 411 -18.73 13.80 -9.55
C GLU A 411 -18.90 12.89 -8.32
N VAL A 412 -18.14 13.15 -7.25
CA VAL A 412 -18.18 12.33 -6.04
C VAL A 412 -19.57 12.45 -5.43
N ASN A 413 -20.25 11.31 -5.27
CA ASN A 413 -21.56 11.28 -4.65
C ASN A 413 -21.45 11.27 -3.11
N TYR A 414 -21.73 12.42 -2.49
CA TYR A 414 -21.77 12.54 -1.03
C TYR A 414 -23.11 12.12 -0.41
N SER A 415 -24.17 11.87 -1.20
CA SER A 415 -25.47 11.39 -0.67
C SER A 415 -25.38 10.00 -0.06
N VAL A 416 -24.32 9.26 -0.39
CA VAL A 416 -23.97 7.98 0.24
C VAL A 416 -23.82 8.13 1.75
N PHE A 417 -23.47 9.31 2.28
CA PHE A 417 -23.28 9.54 3.70
C PHE A 417 -24.53 10.13 4.37
N ASN A 418 -25.09 9.44 5.36
CA ASN A 418 -26.12 10.02 6.21
C ASN A 418 -25.51 10.86 7.34
N MET A 419 -25.46 12.18 7.13
CA MET A 419 -24.90 13.14 8.09
C MET A 419 -25.58 13.09 9.47
N ALA A 420 -26.88 12.84 9.55
CA ALA A 420 -27.63 12.84 10.81
C ALA A 420 -27.31 11.64 11.72
N LYS A 421 -26.63 10.63 11.19
CA LYS A 421 -26.31 9.39 11.91
C LYS A 421 -24.81 9.07 11.94
N MET A 422 -23.98 9.93 11.34
CA MET A 422 -22.53 9.86 11.51
C MET A 422 -22.16 10.30 12.92
N PRO A 423 -21.17 9.66 13.58
CA PRO A 423 -20.20 8.74 12.97
C PRO A 423 -20.64 7.26 12.95
N TYR A 424 -21.75 6.87 13.60
CA TYR A 424 -22.00 5.46 13.94
C TYR A 424 -23.07 4.68 13.15
N THR A 425 -23.79 5.24 12.16
CA THR A 425 -24.46 4.39 11.11
C THR A 425 -25.22 5.14 9.99
N ASN A 426 -24.80 4.90 8.75
CA ASN A 426 -25.61 4.52 7.57
C ASN A 426 -25.00 5.15 6.33
N LEU A 427 -24.16 4.37 5.66
CA LEU A 427 -24.03 4.58 4.23
C LEU A 427 -25.28 4.05 3.52
N THR A 428 -25.65 4.70 2.43
CA THR A 428 -26.58 4.15 1.44
C THR A 428 -25.79 3.88 0.18
N ILE A 429 -25.50 2.60 -0.07
CA ILE A 429 -24.76 2.17 -1.25
C ILE A 429 -25.77 1.66 -2.28
N GLU A 430 -25.82 2.31 -3.43
CA GLU A 430 -26.62 1.84 -4.56
C GLU A 430 -26.04 0.52 -5.11
N ASN A 431 -26.91 -0.34 -5.67
CA ASN A 431 -26.52 -1.60 -6.31
C ASN A 431 -25.80 -2.62 -5.41
N CYS A 432 -26.15 -2.68 -4.12
CA CYS A 432 -25.66 -3.71 -3.20
C CYS A 432 -26.81 -4.44 -2.50
N SER A 433 -26.57 -5.68 -2.09
CA SER A 433 -27.54 -6.41 -1.26
C SER A 433 -27.60 -5.82 0.15
N GLN A 434 -28.75 -5.97 0.83
CA GLN A 434 -28.89 -5.50 2.21
C GLN A 434 -27.86 -6.16 3.15
N ALA A 435 -27.52 -7.43 2.92
CA ALA A 435 -26.50 -8.14 3.69
C ALA A 435 -25.10 -7.53 3.55
N GLU A 436 -24.73 -7.12 2.34
CA GLU A 436 -23.46 -6.41 2.11
C GLU A 436 -23.44 -5.04 2.78
N LEU A 437 -24.53 -4.29 2.64
CA LEU A 437 -24.66 -2.96 3.23
C LEU A 437 -24.56 -3.01 4.75
N ASP A 438 -25.28 -3.93 5.37
CA ASP A 438 -25.28 -4.13 6.81
C ASP A 438 -23.91 -4.57 7.31
N PHE A 439 -23.28 -5.54 6.64
CA PHE A 439 -21.93 -5.97 7.02
C PHE A 439 -20.88 -4.87 6.85
N PHE A 440 -20.98 -4.05 5.79
CA PHE A 440 -20.13 -2.90 5.60
C PHE A 440 -20.29 -1.88 6.72
N ASN A 441 -21.53 -1.49 7.02
CA ASN A 441 -21.84 -0.51 8.06
C ASN A 441 -21.39 -1.00 9.45
N VAL A 442 -21.60 -2.28 9.77
CA VAL A 442 -21.08 -2.90 10.99
C VAL A 442 -19.55 -2.83 11.03
N THR A 443 -18.87 -3.24 9.95
CA THR A 443 -17.40 -3.20 9.90
C THR A 443 -16.86 -1.77 10.09
N LEU A 444 -17.47 -0.78 9.45
CA LEU A 444 -17.08 0.62 9.59
C LEU A 444 -17.31 1.15 11.01
N LYS A 445 -18.44 0.82 11.62
CA LYS A 445 -18.75 1.16 13.02
C LYS A 445 -17.69 0.59 13.96
N GLU A 446 -17.35 -0.69 13.82
CA GLU A 446 -16.33 -1.33 14.64
C GLU A 446 -14.96 -0.66 14.46
N ILE A 447 -14.58 -0.27 13.24
CA ILE A 447 -13.37 0.52 12.98
C ILE A 447 -13.38 1.84 13.77
N PHE A 448 -14.52 2.54 13.85
CA PHE A 448 -14.60 3.79 14.58
C PHE A 448 -14.54 3.61 16.10
N LEU A 449 -15.05 2.49 16.63
CA LEU A 449 -15.04 2.16 18.05
C LEU A 449 -13.70 1.63 18.58
N LEU A 450 -12.92 0.93 17.74
CA LEU A 450 -11.59 0.45 18.13
C LEU A 450 -10.67 1.61 18.51
N GLU A 451 -9.69 1.45 19.41
CA GLU A 451 -8.70 2.51 19.60
C GLU A 451 -7.76 2.63 18.38
N ASN A 452 -7.19 3.82 18.13
CA ASN A 452 -6.24 3.97 17.01
C ASN A 452 -5.03 3.09 17.29
N ALA A 453 -4.86 2.05 16.48
CA ALA A 453 -3.71 1.17 16.51
C ALA A 453 -3.12 1.09 15.10
N ASN A 454 -1.80 0.92 15.03
CA ASN A 454 -1.17 0.54 13.78
C ASN A 454 -1.81 -0.76 13.28
N ILE A 455 -2.27 -0.75 12.02
CA ILE A 455 -2.84 -1.93 11.40
C ILE A 455 -1.83 -3.07 11.48
N SER A 456 -2.24 -4.15 12.15
CA SER A 456 -1.51 -5.41 12.30
C SER A 456 -2.42 -6.57 11.87
N GLU A 457 -1.85 -7.77 11.67
CA GLU A 457 -2.68 -8.94 11.41
C GLU A 457 -3.64 -9.23 12.58
N ALA A 458 -3.18 -9.03 13.82
CA ALA A 458 -4.02 -9.18 15.01
C ALA A 458 -5.18 -8.18 15.05
N TYR A 459 -4.92 -6.91 14.68
CA TYR A 459 -5.96 -5.88 14.55
C TYR A 459 -7.05 -6.32 13.56
N ILE A 460 -6.65 -6.79 12.37
CA ILE A 460 -7.58 -7.20 11.32
C ILE A 460 -8.39 -8.44 11.73
N LEU A 461 -7.74 -9.43 12.35
CA LEU A 461 -8.45 -10.61 12.84
C LEU A 461 -9.44 -10.25 13.96
N ASN A 462 -9.08 -9.35 14.87
CA ASN A 462 -9.99 -8.88 15.91
C ASN A 462 -11.19 -8.12 15.31
N LEU A 463 -10.93 -7.20 14.38
CA LEU A 463 -11.98 -6.47 13.66
C LEU A 463 -12.95 -7.42 12.94
N ILE A 464 -12.44 -8.45 12.27
CA ILE A 464 -13.28 -9.46 11.61
C ILE A 464 -14.16 -10.19 12.62
N ILE A 465 -13.62 -10.56 13.79
CA ILE A 465 -14.38 -11.26 14.83
C ILE A 465 -15.49 -10.37 15.39
N MET A 466 -15.16 -9.10 15.72
CA MET A 466 -16.13 -8.12 16.23
C MET A 466 -17.23 -7.85 15.20
N ALA A 467 -16.85 -7.51 13.97
CA ALA A 467 -17.80 -7.23 12.90
C ALA A 467 -18.69 -8.44 12.57
N ALA A 468 -18.13 -9.65 12.53
CA ALA A 468 -18.91 -10.86 12.28
C ALA A 468 -19.88 -11.19 13.43
N LYS A 469 -19.49 -10.91 14.68
CA LYS A 469 -20.35 -11.10 15.85
C LYS A 469 -21.55 -10.15 15.81
N ASP A 470 -21.28 -8.87 15.56
CA ASP A 470 -22.33 -7.84 15.47
C ASP A 470 -23.24 -8.08 14.26
N PHE A 471 -22.68 -8.43 13.10
CA PHE A 471 -23.46 -8.72 11.91
C PHE A 471 -24.41 -9.91 12.10
N LYS A 472 -23.99 -10.97 12.80
CA LYS A 472 -24.85 -12.13 13.10
C LYS A 472 -26.12 -11.79 13.88
N SER A 473 -26.14 -10.65 14.58
CA SER A 473 -27.34 -10.20 15.30
C SER A 473 -28.38 -9.55 14.38
N LEU A 474 -28.03 -9.23 13.12
CA LEU A 474 -28.89 -8.57 12.16
C LEU A 474 -29.72 -9.58 11.34
N PRO A 475 -30.97 -9.24 10.95
CA PRO A 475 -31.81 -10.14 10.13
C PRO A 475 -31.16 -10.54 8.80
N SER A 476 -30.38 -9.64 8.20
CA SER A 476 -29.72 -9.85 6.92
C SER A 476 -28.66 -10.96 6.95
N ALA A 477 -28.13 -11.31 8.14
CA ALA A 477 -27.22 -12.45 8.31
C ALA A 477 -27.87 -13.80 7.96
N ASN A 478 -29.19 -13.91 8.05
CA ASN A 478 -29.93 -15.15 7.74
C ASN A 478 -30.29 -15.30 6.26
N THR A 479 -29.99 -14.30 5.43
CA THR A 479 -30.17 -14.38 3.98
C THR A 479 -29.12 -15.28 3.33
N LYS A 480 -29.33 -15.68 2.07
CA LYS A 480 -28.35 -16.49 1.32
C LYS A 480 -27.01 -15.76 1.21
N GLU A 481 -27.06 -14.47 0.92
CA GLU A 481 -25.91 -13.57 0.84
C GLU A 481 -25.23 -13.40 2.21
N GLY A 482 -26.02 -13.24 3.29
CA GLY A 482 -25.50 -13.13 4.66
C GLY A 482 -24.76 -14.40 5.12
N GLN A 483 -25.30 -15.57 4.81
CA GLN A 483 -24.62 -16.85 5.10
C GLN A 483 -23.35 -17.03 4.26
N LEU A 484 -23.34 -16.54 3.01
CA LEU A 484 -22.15 -16.53 2.15
C LEU A 484 -21.05 -15.62 2.73
N ILE A 485 -21.41 -14.44 3.24
CA ILE A 485 -20.48 -13.54 3.96
C ILE A 485 -19.87 -14.27 5.16
N ILE A 486 -20.70 -14.84 6.03
CA ILE A 486 -20.25 -15.51 7.27
C ILE A 486 -19.33 -16.69 6.96
N SER A 487 -19.70 -17.55 6.01
CA SER A 487 -18.90 -18.72 5.62
C SER A 487 -17.57 -18.32 4.99
N THR A 488 -17.54 -17.24 4.19
CA THR A 488 -16.29 -16.68 3.64
C THR A 488 -15.36 -16.18 4.74
N LEU A 489 -15.89 -15.42 5.72
CA LEU A 489 -15.11 -14.92 6.85
C LEU A 489 -14.54 -16.06 7.72
N GLN A 490 -15.35 -17.09 7.98
CA GLN A 490 -14.89 -18.28 8.70
C GLN A 490 -13.76 -19.01 7.98
N THR A 491 -13.87 -19.16 6.66
CA THR A 491 -12.86 -19.83 5.83
C THR A 491 -11.58 -18.99 5.76
N TYR A 492 -11.70 -17.66 5.63
CA TYR A 492 -10.56 -16.75 5.69
C TYR A 492 -9.85 -16.79 7.06
N TRP A 493 -10.61 -16.82 8.15
CA TRP A 493 -10.06 -16.98 9.50
C TRP A 493 -9.32 -18.32 9.65
N LYS A 494 -9.90 -19.42 9.15
CA LYS A 494 -9.23 -20.74 9.14
C LYS A 494 -7.94 -20.71 8.31
N TYR A 495 -7.96 -20.02 7.17
CA TYR A 495 -6.79 -19.86 6.30
C TYR A 495 -5.66 -19.12 7.02
N LYS A 496 -5.96 -18.00 7.67
CA LYS A 496 -4.99 -17.24 8.47
C LYS A 496 -4.42 -18.02 9.66
N ASN A 497 -5.13 -19.04 10.13
CA ASN A 497 -4.68 -19.95 11.18
C ASN A 497 -4.11 -21.29 10.63
N ASN A 498 -3.75 -21.35 9.35
CA ASN A 498 -3.19 -22.54 8.68
C ASN A 498 -4.04 -23.81 8.81
N ARG A 499 -5.37 -23.67 8.95
CA ARG A 499 -6.30 -24.80 9.03
C ARG A 499 -6.86 -25.24 7.68
N VAL A 500 -6.72 -24.39 6.66
CA VAL A 500 -7.11 -24.67 5.26
C VAL A 500 -6.05 -24.08 4.32
N ALA A 501 -5.87 -24.68 3.14
CA ALA A 501 -4.85 -24.27 2.18
C ALA A 501 -5.19 -22.96 1.43
N GLY A 502 -6.46 -22.57 1.38
CA GLY A 502 -6.92 -21.39 0.67
C GLY A 502 -8.34 -20.98 1.02
N PHE A 503 -8.81 -19.89 0.42
CA PHE A 503 -10.18 -19.40 0.51
C PHE A 503 -10.56 -18.71 -0.80
N GLU A 504 -11.86 -18.58 -1.04
CA GLU A 504 -12.40 -17.89 -2.21
C GLU A 504 -13.20 -16.65 -1.78
N ILE A 505 -13.12 -15.59 -2.59
CA ILE A 505 -13.90 -14.38 -2.39
C ILE A 505 -15.05 -14.42 -3.40
N PRO A 506 -16.32 -14.30 -2.96
CA PRO A 506 -17.47 -14.45 -3.86
C PRO A 506 -17.59 -13.26 -4.82
N CYS A 507 -17.53 -13.52 -6.12
CA CYS A 507 -17.68 -12.50 -7.18
C CYS A 507 -19.09 -11.90 -7.25
N SER A 508 -20.10 -12.58 -6.70
CA SER A 508 -21.50 -12.13 -6.68
C SER A 508 -21.77 -11.00 -5.69
N LEU A 509 -20.85 -10.75 -4.74
CA LEU A 509 -20.98 -9.73 -3.70
C LEU A 509 -19.89 -8.66 -3.89
N PRO A 510 -20.14 -7.64 -4.71
CA PRO A 510 -19.11 -6.68 -5.14
C PRO A 510 -18.61 -5.76 -4.01
N ILE A 511 -19.48 -5.37 -3.07
CA ILE A 511 -19.10 -4.54 -1.92
C ILE A 511 -18.33 -5.41 -0.93
N PHE A 512 -18.82 -6.61 -0.65
CA PHE A 512 -18.11 -7.55 0.23
C PHE A 512 -16.73 -7.92 -0.30
N SER A 513 -16.57 -8.08 -1.62
CA SER A 513 -15.26 -8.27 -2.25
C SER A 513 -14.29 -7.12 -1.95
N SER A 514 -14.79 -5.88 -1.92
CA SER A 514 -14.00 -4.69 -1.57
C SER A 514 -13.63 -4.66 -0.08
N ILE A 515 -14.52 -5.13 0.80
CA ILE A 515 -14.22 -5.35 2.23
C ILE A 515 -13.13 -6.41 2.41
N MET A 516 -13.22 -7.51 1.68
CA MET A 516 -12.21 -8.58 1.72
C MET A 516 -10.86 -8.09 1.20
N ALA A 517 -10.82 -7.21 0.19
CA ALA A 517 -9.57 -6.61 -0.26
C ALA A 517 -8.86 -5.85 0.87
N PHE A 518 -9.60 -5.09 1.68
CA PHE A 518 -9.05 -4.46 2.88
C PHE A 518 -8.54 -5.49 3.89
N PHE A 519 -9.32 -6.52 4.22
CA PHE A 519 -8.90 -7.56 5.17
C PHE A 519 -7.67 -8.37 4.70
N VAL A 520 -7.50 -8.57 3.40
CA VAL A 520 -6.41 -9.37 2.82
C VAL A 520 -5.14 -8.54 2.63
N LYS A 521 -5.27 -7.27 2.22
CA LYS A 521 -4.15 -6.34 1.96
C LYS A 521 -4.29 -5.04 2.77
N PRO A 522 -4.26 -5.11 4.11
CA PRO A 522 -4.58 -3.97 4.98
C PRO A 522 -3.41 -2.98 5.15
N PHE A 523 -2.18 -3.38 4.84
CA PHE A 523 -0.96 -2.64 5.19
C PHE A 523 -0.58 -1.50 4.24
N GLY A 524 -1.23 -1.39 3.08
CA GLY A 524 -0.91 -0.34 2.12
C GLY A 524 -1.90 -0.26 0.99
N PHE A 525 -2.35 0.95 0.68
CA PHE A 525 -3.33 1.19 -0.37
C PHE A 525 -2.87 0.70 -1.74
N ASP A 526 -1.56 0.80 -2.07
CA ASP A 526 -1.01 0.32 -3.34
C ASP A 526 -1.16 -1.20 -3.50
N GLN A 527 -0.92 -1.96 -2.42
CA GLN A 527 -1.06 -3.42 -2.43
C GLN A 527 -2.54 -3.81 -2.55
N MET A 528 -3.42 -3.07 -1.87
CA MET A 528 -4.86 -3.24 -1.93
C MET A 528 -5.41 -2.95 -3.33
N GLU A 529 -4.96 -1.85 -3.95
CA GLU A 529 -5.37 -1.44 -5.30
C GLU A 529 -4.93 -2.46 -6.34
N ARG A 530 -3.67 -2.92 -6.30
CA ARG A 530 -3.18 -3.99 -7.18
C ARG A 530 -3.96 -5.29 -6.99
N PHE A 531 -4.28 -5.64 -5.75
CA PHE A 531 -5.08 -6.83 -5.46
C PHE A 531 -6.48 -6.73 -6.05
N MET A 532 -7.15 -5.58 -5.89
CA MET A 532 -8.47 -5.33 -6.45
C MET A 532 -8.46 -5.34 -7.97
N GLN A 533 -7.46 -4.71 -8.60
CA GLN A 533 -7.28 -4.72 -10.06
C GLN A 533 -7.12 -6.15 -10.59
N ASN A 534 -6.22 -6.94 -10.00
CA ASN A 534 -5.97 -8.32 -10.44
C ASN A 534 -7.18 -9.26 -10.23
N ARG A 535 -8.11 -8.91 -9.34
CA ARG A 535 -9.33 -9.68 -9.05
C ARG A 535 -10.59 -9.11 -9.71
N GLY A 536 -10.48 -8.05 -10.51
CA GLY A 536 -11.64 -7.40 -11.15
C GLY A 536 -12.62 -6.76 -10.16
N ILE A 537 -12.15 -6.32 -8.99
CA ILE A 537 -12.97 -5.66 -7.98
C ILE A 537 -13.11 -4.18 -8.35
N ASN A 538 -14.34 -3.74 -8.62
CA ASN A 538 -14.62 -2.41 -9.20
C ASN A 538 -15.06 -1.35 -8.18
N TYR A 539 -15.35 -1.73 -6.93
CA TYR A 539 -15.87 -0.82 -5.90
C TYR A 539 -14.81 -0.45 -4.84
N LYS A 540 -13.60 -0.14 -5.31
CA LYS A 540 -12.43 0.10 -4.45
C LYS A 540 -12.59 1.21 -3.43
N GLN A 541 -13.47 2.19 -3.69
CA GLN A 541 -13.78 3.28 -2.77
C GLN A 541 -14.22 2.79 -1.39
N TYR A 542 -14.89 1.64 -1.30
CA TYR A 542 -15.34 1.08 -0.03
C TYR A 542 -14.21 0.34 0.71
N GLY A 543 -13.33 -0.35 -0.01
CA GLY A 543 -12.11 -0.92 0.60
C GLY A 543 -11.17 0.18 1.12
N PHE A 544 -10.97 1.23 0.33
CA PHE A 544 -10.20 2.41 0.73
C PHE A 544 -10.82 3.14 1.91
N MET A 545 -12.15 3.27 1.94
CA MET A 545 -12.86 3.90 3.05
C MET A 545 -12.60 3.18 4.38
N LEU A 546 -12.69 1.85 4.42
CA LEU A 546 -12.38 1.08 5.62
C LEU A 546 -10.91 1.25 6.03
N TRP A 547 -10.00 1.19 5.06
CA TRP A 547 -8.57 1.39 5.31
C TRP A 547 -8.28 2.78 5.89
N GLY A 548 -8.78 3.84 5.26
CA GLY A 548 -8.60 5.22 5.70
C GLY A 548 -9.24 5.49 7.06
N GLY A 549 -10.38 4.86 7.35
CA GLY A 549 -11.01 4.89 8.67
C GLY A 549 -10.18 4.20 9.75
N ALA A 550 -9.53 3.08 9.41
CA ALA A 550 -8.72 2.30 10.35
C ALA A 550 -7.39 2.98 10.71
N ILE A 551 -6.72 3.63 9.74
CA ILE A 551 -5.46 4.34 10.03
C ILE A 551 -5.66 5.80 10.46
N GLY A 552 -6.79 6.40 10.09
CA GLY A 552 -7.09 7.81 10.30
C GLY A 552 -6.39 8.77 9.32
N TYR A 553 -6.96 9.98 9.18
CA TYR A 553 -6.50 11.00 8.24
C TYR A 553 -5.03 11.40 8.44
N ALA A 554 -4.61 11.61 9.69
CA ALA A 554 -3.24 11.98 10.02
C ALA A 554 -2.19 10.96 9.52
N SER A 555 -2.57 9.69 9.38
CA SER A 555 -1.69 8.62 8.92
C SER A 555 -1.75 8.37 7.40
N LEU A 556 -2.65 9.04 6.67
CA LEU A 556 -2.71 8.91 5.20
C LEU A 556 -1.43 9.47 4.56
N PRO A 557 -0.76 8.74 3.66
CA PRO A 557 0.49 9.21 3.08
C PRO A 557 0.25 10.37 2.09
N LYS A 558 1.24 11.24 1.94
CA LYS A 558 1.23 12.34 0.96
C LYS A 558 0.98 11.84 -0.46
N THR A 559 1.59 10.72 -0.85
CA THR A 559 1.37 10.08 -2.17
C THR A 559 -0.08 9.70 -2.44
N PHE A 560 -0.86 9.41 -1.40
CA PHE A 560 -2.27 9.09 -1.51
C PHE A 560 -3.13 10.36 -1.66
N THR A 561 -2.84 11.39 -0.88
CA THR A 561 -3.64 12.62 -0.77
C THR A 561 -3.32 13.67 -1.84
N ASN A 562 -2.09 13.74 -2.36
CA ASN A 562 -1.69 14.69 -3.39
C ASN A 562 -2.58 14.62 -4.65
N LEU A 563 -2.99 13.42 -5.05
CA LEU A 563 -3.90 13.21 -6.19
C LEU A 563 -5.27 13.91 -6.03
N LEU A 564 -5.69 14.17 -4.79
CA LEU A 564 -6.90 14.95 -4.50
C LEU A 564 -6.61 16.45 -4.55
N TYR A 565 -5.52 16.88 -3.91
CA TYR A 565 -5.18 18.29 -3.73
C TYR A 565 -4.68 18.96 -5.01
N SER A 566 -4.23 18.19 -6.00
CA SER A 566 -3.94 18.72 -7.35
C SER A 566 -5.18 19.07 -8.17
N ASN A 567 -6.40 18.79 -7.68
CA ASN A 567 -7.65 19.08 -8.39
C ASN A 567 -8.65 19.85 -7.53
N ASP A 568 -8.75 21.15 -7.79
CA ASP A 568 -9.66 22.10 -7.14
C ASP A 568 -11.10 21.62 -7.03
N ASN A 569 -11.64 21.00 -8.09
CA ASN A 569 -13.04 20.58 -8.12
C ASN A 569 -13.31 19.40 -7.17
N ILE A 570 -12.28 18.59 -6.87
CA ILE A 570 -12.40 17.44 -5.98
C ILE A 570 -12.24 17.89 -4.53
N TYR A 571 -11.12 18.55 -4.20
CA TYR A 571 -10.85 18.83 -2.79
C TYR A 571 -11.77 19.91 -2.20
N LYS A 572 -12.23 20.92 -2.97
CA LYS A 572 -13.10 21.98 -2.43
C LYS A 572 -14.43 21.42 -1.93
N ARG A 573 -15.07 20.56 -2.73
CA ARG A 573 -16.33 19.90 -2.34
C ARG A 573 -16.15 18.94 -1.17
N MET A 574 -15.02 18.23 -1.15
CA MET A 574 -14.66 17.37 -0.02
C MET A 574 -14.50 18.19 1.26
N ASP A 575 -13.84 19.34 1.21
CA ASP A 575 -13.65 20.23 2.36
C ASP A 575 -14.97 20.78 2.89
N ASP A 576 -15.87 21.22 2.01
CA ASP A 576 -17.19 21.72 2.40
C ASP A 576 -18.01 20.64 3.12
N PHE A 577 -17.96 19.40 2.61
CA PHE A 577 -18.60 18.26 3.24
C PHE A 577 -17.98 17.92 4.60
N LEU A 578 -16.64 17.81 4.66
CA LEU A 578 -15.90 17.50 5.89
C LEU A 578 -16.07 18.57 6.98
N PHE A 579 -16.17 19.84 6.59
CA PHE A 579 -16.43 20.94 7.51
C PHE A 579 -17.83 20.87 8.11
N SER A 580 -18.84 20.62 7.28
CA SER A 580 -20.22 20.42 7.73
C SER A 580 -20.33 19.22 8.67
N LEU A 581 -19.57 18.16 8.39
CA LEU A 581 -19.54 16.94 9.20
C LEU A 581 -18.87 17.15 10.54
N HIS A 582 -17.74 17.87 10.57
CA HIS A 582 -17.07 18.24 11.81
C HIS A 582 -18.03 18.96 12.76
N ARG A 583 -18.72 19.99 12.27
CA ARG A 583 -19.72 20.73 13.05
C ARG A 583 -20.84 19.84 13.59
N ASN A 584 -21.29 18.86 12.81
CA ASN A 584 -22.31 17.92 13.24
C ASN A 584 -21.80 16.99 14.36
N ILE A 585 -20.56 16.50 14.27
CA ILE A 585 -19.94 15.69 15.33
C ILE A 585 -19.81 16.49 16.63
N GLU A 586 -19.45 17.78 16.55
CA GLU A 586 -19.43 18.66 17.72
C GLU A 586 -20.82 18.81 18.37
N LEU A 587 -21.89 18.90 17.56
CA LEU A 587 -23.27 19.08 18.04
C LEU A 587 -23.89 17.82 18.63
N GLN A 588 -23.58 16.64 18.11
CA GLN A 588 -24.14 15.36 18.58
C GLN A 588 -23.51 14.87 19.89
N ARG A 589 -22.35 15.40 20.25
CA ARG A 589 -21.66 15.15 21.52
C ARG A 589 -21.48 16.46 22.27
N PRO A 590 -22.57 17.13 22.67
CA PRO A 590 -22.45 18.35 23.45
C PRO A 590 -21.73 18.00 24.74
N CYS A 591 -20.67 18.75 25.05
CA CYS A 591 -20.05 18.66 26.37
C CYS A 591 -21.14 18.89 27.42
N ASN A 592 -21.20 18.04 28.44
CA ASN A 592 -22.14 18.25 29.54
C ASN A 592 -21.97 19.68 30.07
N GLN A 593 -23.08 20.43 30.07
CA GLN A 593 -23.14 21.81 30.60
C GLN A 593 -22.81 21.86 32.08
#